data_AF-A0A327KEE7-F1
#
_entry.id   AF-A0A327KEE7-F1
#
_cell.length_a   1.000
_cell.length_b   1.000
_cell.length_c   1.000
_cell.angle_alpha   90.00
_cell.angle_beta   90.00
_cell.angle_gamma   90.00
#
_symmetry.space_group_name_H-M   'P 1'
#
loop_
_entity.id
_entity.type
_entity.pdbx_description
1 polymer ?
#
loop_
_entity_poly.entity_id
_entity_poly.type
_entity_poly.pdbx_seq_one_letter_code
_entity_poly.pdbx_strand_id
1 'polypeptide(L)'
;MTSGRGGGKTGKPTGRTLAGESSSNKSSSSKSSSSKTPDAPKVTNYGDHAVIVPKNLLRKAWARNAAPGLPDPVADAERALAALSGEFAGWMDNECERLDAARKAVKAKGFDAETRQALYHAAHDIKGQAATLGFPRAAAAAASLCRLIERTIDSKRIPLALVDQHVDAVRAIVREHGTARAEILADTLSAKLREIVDEHLKSENGGRLPDDDEVLSPPTVPRSELP
;
A
#
# COMPACT_ATOMS: atom_id res chain seq x y z
N MET A 1 41.42 21.83 -14.84
CA MET A 1 42.80 21.49 -15.26
C MET A 1 43.32 20.55 -14.19
N THR A 2 43.67 19.28 -14.39
CA THR A 2 44.11 18.44 -15.54
C THR A 2 43.21 17.18 -15.63
N SER A 3 42.88 16.50 -16.76
CA SER A 3 43.54 16.05 -18.01
C SER A 3 44.20 14.66 -17.96
N GLY A 4 43.70 13.72 -18.79
CA GLY A 4 44.26 12.38 -19.11
C GLY A 4 43.30 11.21 -18.74
N ARG A 5 42.64 10.43 -19.61
CA ARG A 5 42.68 10.05 -21.05
C ARG A 5 43.50 8.78 -21.38
N GLY A 6 42.82 7.74 -21.88
CA GLY A 6 43.38 6.53 -22.53
C GLY A 6 43.08 5.19 -21.79
N GLY A 7 42.87 4.03 -22.44
CA GLY A 7 42.69 3.78 -23.89
C GLY A 7 42.93 2.34 -24.39
N GLY A 8 41.94 1.44 -24.27
CA GLY A 8 41.63 0.38 -25.25
C GLY A 8 42.45 -0.93 -25.38
N LYS A 9 41.91 -1.84 -26.21
CA LYS A 9 42.42 -3.12 -26.78
C LYS A 9 42.40 -4.37 -25.87
N THR A 10 41.50 -5.35 -26.05
CA THR A 10 41.34 -6.39 -27.12
C THR A 10 42.36 -7.54 -27.09
N GLY A 11 41.90 -8.77 -26.84
CA GLY A 11 42.65 -10.01 -27.03
C GLY A 11 41.74 -11.27 -27.07
N LYS A 12 41.90 -12.10 -28.10
CA LYS A 12 41.20 -13.39 -28.36
C LYS A 12 42.07 -14.18 -29.38
N PRO A 13 41.70 -15.40 -29.80
CA PRO A 13 41.72 -16.71 -29.13
C PRO A 13 42.88 -17.62 -29.58
N THR A 14 43.13 -18.72 -28.85
CA THR A 14 43.58 -20.07 -29.34
C THR A 14 43.53 -21.03 -28.13
N GLY A 15 43.25 -22.34 -28.20
CA GLY A 15 43.00 -23.24 -29.33
C GLY A 15 43.96 -24.44 -29.31
N ARG A 16 43.54 -25.61 -28.82
CA ARG A 16 44.24 -26.89 -29.06
C ARG A 16 43.32 -28.12 -28.93
N THR A 17 43.67 -29.18 -29.66
CA THR A 17 42.83 -30.33 -30.06
C THR A 17 43.50 -31.66 -29.68
N LEU A 18 42.77 -32.78 -29.86
CA LEU A 18 43.21 -34.20 -30.00
C LEU A 18 43.28 -35.04 -28.70
N ALA A 19 43.11 -36.38 -28.72
CA ALA A 19 42.35 -37.33 -29.58
C ALA A 19 42.49 -38.77 -29.03
N GLY A 20 41.56 -39.69 -29.38
CA GLY A 20 41.68 -41.16 -29.20
C GLY A 20 41.33 -41.68 -27.78
N GLU A 21 40.97 -42.95 -27.53
CA GLU A 21 40.63 -44.16 -28.32
C GLU A 21 40.01 -45.20 -27.34
N SER A 22 39.23 -46.26 -27.70
CA SER A 22 38.53 -46.64 -28.94
C SER A 22 37.48 -47.75 -28.70
N SER A 23 36.70 -48.10 -29.74
CA SER A 23 36.01 -49.37 -30.01
C SER A 23 35.24 -50.15 -28.92
N SER A 24 33.92 -50.30 -29.12
CA SER A 24 33.32 -51.63 -29.33
C SER A 24 31.90 -51.56 -29.94
N ASN A 25 31.52 -52.60 -30.67
CA ASN A 25 30.42 -52.62 -31.64
C ASN A 25 29.28 -53.54 -31.16
N LYS A 26 28.00 -53.13 -31.29
CA LYS A 26 26.88 -53.97 -31.82
C LYS A 26 25.46 -53.38 -31.75
N SER A 27 24.74 -53.59 -32.86
CA SER A 27 23.29 -53.89 -33.00
C SER A 27 22.22 -53.03 -32.30
N SER A 28 21.61 -52.14 -33.09
CA SER A 28 20.16 -52.09 -33.38
C SER A 28 19.15 -52.56 -32.30
N SER A 29 18.39 -51.61 -31.75
CA SER A 29 16.92 -51.71 -31.78
C SER A 29 16.30 -50.31 -31.74
N SER A 30 15.26 -50.09 -32.55
CA SER A 30 14.51 -48.84 -32.58
C SER A 30 13.47 -48.81 -31.45
N LYS A 31 13.53 -47.79 -30.59
CA LYS A 31 12.40 -47.39 -29.74
C LYS A 31 12.32 -45.88 -29.67
N SER A 32 11.27 -45.33 -30.26
CA SER A 32 10.84 -43.95 -30.05
C SER A 32 10.35 -43.78 -28.61
N SER A 33 11.13 -43.12 -27.77
CA SER A 33 10.66 -42.62 -26.49
C SER A 33 10.16 -41.19 -26.68
N SER A 34 8.82 -41.02 -26.72
CA SER A 34 8.23 -39.69 -26.68
C SER A 34 8.46 -39.08 -25.30
N SER A 35 9.20 -37.98 -25.25
CA SER A 35 9.42 -37.20 -24.03
C SER A 35 8.13 -36.47 -23.63
N LYS A 36 7.28 -37.12 -22.84
CA LYS A 36 6.15 -36.43 -22.18
C LYS A 36 6.70 -35.48 -21.12
N THR A 37 6.51 -34.18 -21.33
CA THR A 37 6.79 -33.13 -20.34
C THR A 37 5.85 -33.29 -19.13
N PRO A 38 6.36 -33.34 -17.89
CA PRO A 38 5.58 -33.80 -16.73
C PRO A 38 4.81 -32.70 -15.97
N ASP A 39 4.55 -31.54 -16.59
CA ASP A 39 4.20 -30.30 -15.87
C ASP A 39 2.98 -29.53 -16.42
N ALA A 40 2.02 -30.23 -17.02
CA ALA A 40 0.73 -29.63 -17.40
C ALA A 40 -0.20 -29.41 -16.18
N PRO A 41 -0.92 -28.27 -16.08
CA PRO A 41 -1.92 -28.06 -15.05
C PRO A 41 -3.13 -28.98 -15.25
N LYS A 42 -3.86 -29.29 -14.16
CA LYS A 42 -5.06 -30.13 -14.27
C LYS A 42 -6.22 -29.29 -14.78
N VAL A 43 -6.62 -29.51 -16.03
CA VAL A 43 -7.78 -28.87 -16.65
C VAL A 43 -8.98 -29.82 -16.57
N THR A 44 -10.09 -29.34 -16.01
CA THR A 44 -11.39 -30.00 -15.99
C THR A 44 -12.40 -29.11 -16.71
N ASN A 45 -12.84 -29.55 -17.90
CA ASN A 45 -13.84 -28.82 -18.69
C ASN A 45 -15.25 -29.24 -18.26
N TYR A 46 -16.07 -28.24 -17.97
CA TYR A 46 -17.52 -28.31 -17.90
C TYR A 46 -18.10 -27.71 -19.19
N GLY A 47 -19.39 -27.94 -19.49
CA GLY A 47 -19.96 -27.59 -20.79
C GLY A 47 -19.96 -26.10 -21.13
N ASP A 48 -19.89 -25.26 -20.09
CA ASP A 48 -19.96 -23.80 -20.10
C ASP A 48 -18.65 -23.13 -19.64
N HIS A 49 -17.78 -23.83 -18.88
CA HIS A 49 -16.53 -23.26 -18.35
C HIS A 49 -15.42 -24.30 -18.14
N ALA A 50 -14.16 -23.86 -18.19
CA ALA A 50 -12.99 -24.70 -17.89
C ALA A 50 -12.38 -24.34 -16.53
N VAL A 51 -12.39 -25.29 -15.59
CA VAL A 51 -11.67 -25.15 -14.32
C VAL A 51 -10.24 -25.63 -14.50
N ILE A 52 -9.30 -24.70 -14.53
CA ILE A 52 -7.86 -24.97 -14.53
C ILE A 52 -7.38 -24.91 -13.09
N VAL A 53 -6.85 -26.03 -12.57
CA VAL A 53 -6.23 -26.10 -11.25
C VAL A 53 -4.70 -26.17 -11.42
N PRO A 54 -3.97 -25.06 -11.17
CA PRO A 54 -2.52 -25.10 -11.09
C PRO A 54 -2.06 -26.05 -9.97
N LYS A 55 -0.95 -26.74 -10.22
CA LYS A 55 -0.31 -27.61 -9.23
C LYS A 55 0.14 -26.78 -8.03
N ASN A 56 -0.36 -27.07 -6.82
CA ASN A 56 0.03 -26.35 -5.61
C ASN A 56 1.48 -26.68 -5.22
N LEU A 57 2.43 -25.91 -5.76
CA LEU A 57 3.85 -25.98 -5.42
C LEU A 57 4.18 -25.26 -4.10
N LEU A 58 3.30 -24.36 -3.63
CA LEU A 58 3.49 -23.55 -2.42
C LEU A 58 3.70 -24.44 -1.18
N ARG A 59 2.95 -25.53 -1.05
CA ARG A 59 3.11 -26.49 0.07
C ARG A 59 4.51 -27.12 0.11
N LYS A 60 5.15 -27.39 -1.04
CA LYS A 60 6.53 -27.88 -1.12
C LYS A 60 7.55 -26.77 -0.89
N ALA A 61 7.25 -25.53 -1.29
CA ALA A 61 8.09 -24.38 -1.00
C ALA A 61 8.12 -24.10 0.52
N TRP A 62 6.96 -24.03 1.16
CA TRP A 62 6.80 -23.79 2.61
C TRP A 62 7.49 -24.87 3.45
N ALA A 63 7.34 -26.14 3.09
CA ALA A 63 7.99 -27.25 3.80
C ALA A 63 9.54 -27.20 3.79
N ARG A 64 10.17 -26.45 2.86
CA ARG A 64 11.62 -26.22 2.88
C ARG A 64 12.04 -25.13 3.86
N ASN A 65 11.18 -24.14 4.09
CA ASN A 65 11.43 -23.06 5.05
C ASN A 65 11.20 -23.51 6.50
N ALA A 66 10.44 -24.60 6.70
CA ALA A 66 10.21 -25.23 8.00
C ALA A 66 11.20 -26.37 8.33
N ALA A 67 12.33 -26.48 7.60
CA ALA A 67 13.32 -27.50 7.90
C ALA A 67 14.12 -27.15 9.18
N PRO A 68 14.42 -28.13 10.07
CA PRO A 68 15.13 -27.84 11.32
C PRO A 68 16.49 -27.18 11.09
N GLY A 69 16.75 -26.07 11.79
CA GLY A 69 18.04 -25.37 11.75
C GLY A 69 18.12 -24.17 10.80
N LEU A 70 17.04 -23.81 10.08
CA LEU A 70 16.94 -22.46 9.51
C LEU A 70 16.58 -21.43 10.59
N PRO A 71 17.00 -20.16 10.45
CA PRO A 71 16.52 -19.07 11.30
C PRO A 71 15.00 -18.92 11.14
N ASP A 72 14.31 -18.61 12.23
CA ASP A 72 12.85 -18.42 12.21
C ASP A 72 12.50 -17.12 11.47
N PRO A 73 11.83 -17.20 10.29
CA PRO A 73 11.48 -16.01 9.52
C PRO A 73 10.49 -15.10 10.25
N VAL A 74 9.73 -15.62 11.24
CA VAL A 74 8.81 -14.80 12.06
C VAL A 74 9.63 -13.99 13.07
N ALA A 75 10.46 -14.64 13.88
CA ALA A 75 11.35 -13.94 14.81
C ALA A 75 12.29 -12.95 14.11
N ASP A 76 12.74 -13.24 12.88
CA ASP A 76 13.55 -12.32 12.08
C ASP A 76 12.76 -11.09 11.63
N ALA A 77 11.51 -11.26 11.20
CA ALA A 77 10.62 -10.15 10.85
C ALA A 77 10.22 -9.30 12.07
N GLU A 78 9.96 -9.93 13.23
CA GLU A 78 9.67 -9.23 14.48
C GLU A 78 10.86 -8.38 14.96
N ARG A 79 12.09 -8.90 14.87
CA ARG A 79 13.30 -8.10 15.17
C ARG A 79 13.49 -6.93 14.21
N ALA A 80 13.19 -7.11 12.92
CA ALA A 80 13.25 -6.03 11.95
C ALA A 80 12.21 -4.93 12.24
N LEU A 81 10.98 -5.32 12.60
CA LEU A 81 9.93 -4.37 12.99
C LEU A 81 10.28 -3.63 14.29
N ALA A 82 10.83 -4.33 15.28
CA ALA A 82 11.27 -3.75 16.55
C ALA A 82 12.46 -2.78 16.39
N ALA A 83 13.32 -2.98 15.39
CA ALA A 83 14.38 -2.03 15.06
C ALA A 83 13.84 -0.74 14.41
N LEU A 84 12.69 -0.81 13.71
CA LEU A 84 12.08 0.29 12.98
C LEU A 84 11.11 1.12 13.83
N SER A 85 10.50 0.52 14.86
CA SER A 85 9.45 1.16 15.66
C SER A 85 9.90 2.42 16.41
N GLY A 86 11.21 2.54 16.70
CA GLY A 86 11.81 3.75 17.27
C GLY A 86 11.74 4.97 16.34
N GLU A 87 11.57 4.79 15.03
CA GLU A 87 11.44 5.89 14.07
C GLU A 87 10.00 6.36 13.87
N PHE A 88 8.99 5.56 14.26
CA PHE A 88 7.57 5.82 13.94
C PHE A 88 7.05 7.16 14.48
N ALA A 89 7.51 7.59 15.65
CA ALA A 89 7.17 8.90 16.20
C ALA A 89 7.70 10.03 15.31
N GLY A 90 8.98 9.98 14.94
CA GLY A 90 9.60 10.97 14.06
C GLY A 90 9.00 10.99 12.65
N TRP A 91 8.54 9.84 12.14
CA TRP A 91 7.79 9.80 10.88
C TRP A 91 6.42 10.47 10.99
N MET A 92 5.70 10.30 12.11
CA MET A 92 4.43 10.99 12.35
C MET A 92 4.63 12.50 12.56
N ASP A 93 5.72 12.92 13.21
CA ASP A 93 6.10 14.34 13.35
C ASP A 93 6.39 14.96 11.98
N ASN A 94 7.18 14.30 11.12
CA ASN A 94 7.44 14.73 9.74
C ASN A 94 6.13 14.89 8.95
N GLU A 95 5.16 13.99 9.14
CA GLU A 95 3.88 14.06 8.45
C GLU A 95 2.99 15.21 8.98
N CYS A 96 3.06 15.47 10.28
CA CYS A 96 2.46 16.65 10.90
C CYS A 96 3.07 17.97 10.39
N GLU A 97 4.38 17.99 10.12
CA GLU A 97 5.05 19.14 9.48
C GLU A 97 4.64 19.32 8.01
N ARG A 98 4.56 18.22 7.24
CA ARG A 98 4.04 18.23 5.85
C ARG A 98 2.60 18.79 5.80
N LEU A 99 1.74 18.36 6.72
CA LEU A 99 0.36 18.85 6.83
C LEU A 99 0.30 20.36 7.16
N ASP A 100 1.12 20.82 8.11
CA ASP A 100 1.18 22.24 8.47
C ASP A 100 1.77 23.11 7.35
N ALA A 101 2.74 22.60 6.59
CA ALA A 101 3.28 23.26 5.41
C ALA A 101 2.22 23.40 4.30
N ALA A 102 1.45 22.35 4.02
CA ALA A 102 0.35 22.39 3.06
C ALA A 102 -0.75 23.39 3.49
N ARG A 103 -1.09 23.43 4.78
CA ARG A 103 -2.00 24.43 5.37
C ARG A 103 -1.50 25.86 5.17
N LYS A 104 -0.22 26.11 5.42
CA LYS A 104 0.40 27.43 5.20
C LYS A 104 0.36 27.84 3.72
N ALA A 105 0.55 26.89 2.80
CA ALA A 105 0.42 27.15 1.36
C ALA A 105 -1.02 27.54 0.97
N VAL A 106 -2.03 26.79 1.47
CA VAL A 106 -3.45 27.13 1.28
C VAL A 106 -3.79 28.51 1.86
N LYS A 107 -3.24 28.90 3.02
CA LYS A 107 -3.42 30.26 3.56
C LYS A 107 -2.81 31.36 2.70
N ALA A 108 -1.64 31.09 2.10
CA ALA A 108 -0.91 32.09 1.33
C ALA A 108 -1.43 32.27 -0.11
N LYS A 109 -1.89 31.19 -0.75
CA LYS A 109 -2.36 31.19 -2.15
C LYS A 109 -3.88 31.10 -2.30
N GLY A 110 -4.59 30.70 -1.25
CA GLY A 110 -5.99 30.26 -1.33
C GLY A 110 -6.11 28.78 -1.70
N PHE A 111 -7.34 28.31 -1.92
CA PHE A 111 -7.63 26.97 -2.44
C PHE A 111 -7.58 26.97 -3.98
N ASP A 112 -6.43 26.56 -4.52
CA ASP A 112 -6.26 26.18 -5.93
C ASP A 112 -6.09 24.65 -6.07
N ALA A 113 -5.91 24.15 -7.29
CA ALA A 113 -5.77 22.70 -7.53
C ALA A 113 -4.51 22.10 -6.89
N GLU A 114 -3.38 22.83 -6.88
CA GLU A 114 -2.10 22.36 -6.34
C GLU A 114 -2.15 22.28 -4.81
N THR A 115 -2.55 23.37 -4.17
CA THR A 115 -2.65 23.51 -2.71
C THR A 115 -3.73 22.61 -2.12
N ARG A 116 -4.89 22.45 -2.80
CA ARG A 116 -5.92 21.48 -2.41
C ARG A 116 -5.36 20.05 -2.44
N GLN A 117 -4.66 19.68 -3.50
CA GLN A 117 -4.12 18.32 -3.64
C GLN A 117 -3.01 18.04 -2.60
N ALA A 118 -2.13 19.02 -2.36
CA ALA A 118 -1.08 18.91 -1.36
C ALA A 118 -1.64 18.72 0.07
N LEU A 119 -2.67 19.50 0.43
CA LEU A 119 -3.33 19.39 1.73
C LEU A 119 -4.09 18.06 1.88
N TYR A 120 -4.81 17.64 0.83
CA TYR A 120 -5.50 16.35 0.84
C TYR A 120 -4.53 15.18 0.97
N HIS A 121 -3.42 15.17 0.22
CA HIS A 121 -2.41 14.11 0.29
C HIS A 121 -1.78 14.01 1.69
N ALA A 122 -1.34 15.13 2.29
CA ALA A 122 -0.77 15.10 3.64
C ALA A 122 -1.77 14.59 4.68
N ALA A 123 -3.06 14.98 4.58
CA ALA A 123 -4.11 14.42 5.44
C ALA A 123 -4.37 12.93 5.17
N HIS A 124 -4.32 12.50 3.91
CA HIS A 124 -4.57 11.11 3.51
C HIS A 124 -3.43 10.18 3.97
N ASP A 125 -2.18 10.63 3.89
CA ASP A 125 -1.00 9.91 4.38
C ASP A 125 -1.14 9.65 5.89
N ILE A 126 -1.46 10.69 6.70
CA ILE A 126 -1.74 10.50 8.14
C ILE A 126 -2.90 9.54 8.36
N LYS A 127 -4.02 9.70 7.65
CA LYS A 127 -5.19 8.82 7.77
C LYS A 127 -4.81 7.35 7.55
N GLY A 128 -3.97 7.04 6.56
CA GLY A 128 -3.55 5.69 6.23
C GLY A 128 -2.45 5.13 7.16
N GLN A 129 -1.52 5.98 7.59
CA GLN A 129 -0.33 5.55 8.35
C GLN A 129 -0.52 5.58 9.87
N ALA A 130 -1.43 6.41 10.39
CA ALA A 130 -1.54 6.66 11.83
C ALA A 130 -1.81 5.42 12.68
N ALA A 131 -2.59 4.44 12.20
CA ALA A 131 -2.77 3.18 12.91
C ALA A 131 -1.47 2.36 12.97
N THR A 132 -0.74 2.27 11.86
CA THR A 132 0.55 1.55 11.74
C THR A 132 1.65 2.18 12.59
N LEU A 133 1.67 3.52 12.69
CA LEU A 133 2.65 4.28 13.47
C LEU A 133 2.29 4.41 14.96
N GLY A 134 1.16 3.85 15.39
CA GLY A 134 0.75 3.83 16.80
C GLY A 134 -0.06 5.04 17.29
N PHE A 135 -0.57 5.88 16.39
CA PHE A 135 -1.36 7.10 16.69
C PHE A 135 -2.81 7.02 16.18
N PRO A 136 -3.59 5.96 16.45
CA PRO A 136 -4.87 5.70 15.75
C PRO A 136 -5.91 6.82 15.85
N ARG A 137 -5.89 7.64 16.91
CA ARG A 137 -6.82 8.78 17.07
C ARG A 137 -6.55 9.92 16.08
N ALA A 138 -5.29 10.10 15.64
CA ALA A 138 -4.96 11.10 14.62
C ALA A 138 -5.63 10.79 13.27
N ALA A 139 -5.88 9.50 12.97
CA ALA A 139 -6.58 9.07 11.77
C ALA A 139 -8.01 9.62 11.68
N ALA A 140 -8.72 9.77 12.80
CA ALA A 140 -10.10 10.25 12.82
C ALA A 140 -10.21 11.73 12.43
N ALA A 141 -9.35 12.58 13.03
CA ALA A 141 -9.26 14.00 12.67
C ALA A 141 -8.78 14.17 11.21
N ALA A 142 -7.78 13.40 10.77
CA ALA A 142 -7.29 13.43 9.40
C ALA A 142 -8.36 12.98 8.37
N ALA A 143 -9.13 11.93 8.67
CA ALA A 143 -10.25 11.46 7.85
C ALA A 143 -11.37 12.51 7.72
N SER A 144 -11.65 13.26 8.80
CA SER A 144 -12.61 14.38 8.77
C SER A 144 -12.12 15.50 7.85
N LEU A 145 -10.83 15.83 7.88
CA LEU A 145 -10.22 16.81 6.98
C LEU A 145 -10.23 16.35 5.52
N CYS A 146 -9.92 15.07 5.24
CA CYS A 146 -10.08 14.49 3.90
C CYS A 146 -11.52 14.67 3.39
N ARG A 147 -12.54 14.34 4.21
CA ARG A 147 -13.95 14.49 3.83
C ARG A 147 -14.29 15.93 3.47
N LEU A 148 -13.87 16.89 4.30
CA LEU A 148 -14.10 18.32 4.05
C LEU A 148 -13.52 18.74 2.69
N ILE A 149 -12.25 18.40 2.42
CA ILE A 149 -11.56 18.83 1.19
C ILE A 149 -12.15 18.15 -0.05
N GLU A 150 -12.45 16.86 0.05
CA GLU A 150 -12.90 16.01 -1.05
C GLU A 150 -14.34 16.31 -1.46
N ARG A 151 -15.22 16.58 -0.49
CA ARG A 151 -16.68 16.62 -0.70
C ARG A 151 -17.30 18.02 -0.78
N THR A 152 -16.53 19.08 -0.56
CA THR A 152 -16.96 20.45 -0.93
C THR A 152 -16.71 20.66 -2.43
N ILE A 153 -17.79 20.88 -3.19
CA ILE A 153 -17.75 20.97 -4.67
C ILE A 153 -16.94 22.18 -5.15
N ASP A 154 -17.23 23.38 -4.63
CA ASP A 154 -16.41 24.57 -4.88
C ASP A 154 -15.34 24.71 -3.78
N SER A 155 -14.09 24.47 -4.15
CA SER A 155 -12.96 24.53 -3.23
C SER A 155 -12.77 25.91 -2.57
N LYS A 156 -13.29 26.99 -3.16
CA LYS A 156 -13.26 28.34 -2.57
C LYS A 156 -14.20 28.48 -1.37
N ARG A 157 -15.16 27.57 -1.20
CA ARG A 157 -16.12 27.56 -0.10
C ARG A 157 -15.66 26.76 1.12
N ILE A 158 -14.52 26.08 1.03
CA ILE A 158 -13.92 25.38 2.18
C ILE A 158 -13.47 26.41 3.23
N PRO A 159 -14.03 26.39 4.46
CA PRO A 159 -13.69 27.37 5.49
C PRO A 159 -12.28 27.14 6.05
N LEU A 160 -11.36 28.08 5.79
CA LEU A 160 -9.97 28.03 6.26
C LEU A 160 -9.84 27.83 7.78
N ALA A 161 -10.76 28.40 8.57
CA ALA A 161 -10.78 28.22 10.02
C ALA A 161 -11.05 26.76 10.44
N LEU A 162 -11.85 26.01 9.67
CA LEU A 162 -12.12 24.60 9.95
C LEU A 162 -10.93 23.73 9.56
N VAL A 163 -10.25 24.07 8.46
CA VAL A 163 -8.96 23.46 8.06
C VAL A 163 -7.92 23.66 9.16
N ASP A 164 -7.79 24.88 9.69
CA ASP A 164 -6.90 25.19 10.81
C ASP A 164 -7.19 24.31 12.03
N GLN A 165 -8.44 24.27 12.46
CA GLN A 165 -8.87 23.47 13.61
C GLN A 165 -8.56 21.98 13.43
N HIS A 166 -8.73 21.42 12.23
CA HIS A 166 -8.37 20.03 11.95
C HIS A 166 -6.86 19.78 12.00
N VAL A 167 -6.05 20.65 11.40
CA VAL A 167 -4.58 20.48 11.39
C VAL A 167 -3.99 20.68 12.79
N ASP A 168 -4.47 21.67 13.54
CA ASP A 168 -4.03 21.87 14.93
C ASP A 168 -4.53 20.74 15.85
N ALA A 169 -5.71 20.17 15.60
CA ALA A 169 -6.18 18.97 16.28
C ALA A 169 -5.30 17.75 16.01
N VAL A 170 -4.99 17.43 14.74
CA VAL A 170 -4.08 16.32 14.38
C VAL A 170 -2.74 16.48 15.10
N ARG A 171 -2.13 17.66 15.02
CA ARG A 171 -0.83 17.96 15.65
C ARG A 171 -0.88 17.90 17.18
N ALA A 172 -1.99 18.31 17.81
CA ALA A 172 -2.18 18.18 19.24
C ALA A 172 -2.37 16.71 19.66
N ILE A 173 -3.13 15.91 18.90
CA ILE A 173 -3.37 14.49 19.19
C ILE A 173 -2.07 13.69 19.13
N VAL A 174 -1.18 13.99 18.17
CA VAL A 174 0.16 13.39 18.07
C VAL A 174 1.05 13.82 19.24
N ARG A 175 1.11 15.12 19.55
CA ARG A 175 1.97 15.65 20.63
C ARG A 175 1.59 15.16 22.02
N GLU A 176 0.28 15.09 22.32
CA GLU A 176 -0.23 14.69 23.65
C GLU A 176 -0.44 13.17 23.77
N HIS A 177 0.04 12.39 22.80
CA HIS A 177 -0.17 10.94 22.73
C HIS A 177 0.43 10.19 23.93
N GLY A 178 -0.19 9.06 24.31
CA GLY A 178 0.29 8.18 25.38
C GLY A 178 -0.36 8.36 26.75
N THR A 179 -1.38 9.21 26.90
CA THR A 179 -2.18 9.31 28.14
C THR A 179 -3.67 9.07 27.87
N ALA A 180 -4.34 8.27 28.71
CA ALA A 180 -5.78 7.98 28.58
C ALA A 180 -6.66 9.25 28.57
N ARG A 181 -6.23 10.31 29.28
CA ARG A 181 -6.86 11.63 29.27
C ARG A 181 -6.81 12.29 27.88
N ALA A 182 -5.66 12.23 27.21
CA ALA A 182 -5.49 12.78 25.87
C ALA A 182 -6.25 11.95 24.82
N GLU A 183 -6.29 10.63 24.97
CA GLU A 183 -7.05 9.73 24.08
C GLU A 183 -8.55 10.06 24.07
N ILE A 184 -9.19 10.16 25.25
CA ILE A 184 -10.62 10.52 25.37
C ILE A 184 -10.88 11.92 24.79
N LEU A 185 -9.96 12.86 25.00
CA LEU A 185 -10.06 14.21 24.45
C LEU A 185 -9.92 14.22 22.92
N ALA A 186 -9.02 13.41 22.36
CA ALA A 186 -8.81 13.25 20.93
C ALA A 186 -10.06 12.70 20.22
N ASP A 187 -10.69 11.68 20.81
CA ASP A 187 -11.92 11.08 20.28
C ASP A 187 -13.07 12.11 20.31
N THR A 188 -13.24 12.81 21.43
CA THR A 188 -14.27 13.86 21.60
C THR A 188 -14.08 15.03 20.63
N LEU A 189 -12.83 15.50 20.47
CA LEU A 189 -12.48 16.58 19.55
C LEU A 189 -12.70 16.18 18.09
N SER A 190 -12.27 14.98 17.70
CA SER A 190 -12.44 14.47 16.33
C SER A 190 -13.92 14.30 15.98
N ALA A 191 -14.73 13.79 16.91
CA ALA A 191 -16.18 13.67 16.72
C ALA A 191 -16.85 15.05 16.54
N LYS A 192 -16.47 16.05 17.33
CA LYS A 192 -17.03 17.42 17.21
C LYS A 192 -16.60 18.15 15.95
N LEU A 193 -15.35 17.98 15.52
CA LEU A 193 -14.88 18.49 14.22
C LEU A 193 -15.62 17.84 13.05
N ARG A 194 -15.89 16.53 13.14
CA ARG A 194 -16.67 15.80 12.14
C ARG A 194 -18.13 16.27 12.06
N GLU A 195 -18.77 16.50 13.20
CA GLU A 195 -20.14 17.06 13.26
C GLU A 195 -20.23 18.42 12.55
N ILE A 196 -19.23 19.30 12.75
CA ILE A 196 -19.15 20.62 12.10
C ILE A 196 -18.89 20.48 10.58
N VAL A 197 -18.02 19.56 10.16
CA VAL A 197 -17.80 19.25 8.73
C VAL A 197 -19.08 18.75 8.07
N ASP A 198 -19.80 17.84 8.73
CA ASP A 198 -21.00 17.23 8.18
C ASP A 198 -22.14 18.25 8.06
N GLU A 199 -22.26 19.19 9.00
CA GLU A 199 -23.22 20.30 8.91
C GLU A 199 -22.83 21.32 7.82
N HIS A 200 -21.55 21.67 7.70
CA HIS A 200 -21.06 22.52 6.60
C HIS A 200 -21.35 21.87 5.24
N LEU A 201 -21.06 20.58 5.07
CA LEU A 201 -21.31 19.86 3.82
C LEU A 201 -22.80 19.78 3.47
N LYS A 202 -23.71 19.59 4.43
CA LYS A 202 -25.15 19.73 4.19
C LYS A 202 -25.49 21.13 3.68
N SER A 203 -24.96 22.18 4.32
CA SER A 203 -25.29 23.57 3.96
C SER A 203 -24.83 23.95 2.54
N GLU A 204 -23.67 23.45 2.10
CA GLU A 204 -23.12 23.74 0.77
C GLU A 204 -23.70 22.84 -0.33
N ASN A 205 -24.00 21.57 -0.03
CA ASN A 205 -24.48 20.58 -1.00
C ASN A 205 -26.02 20.45 -1.04
N GLY A 206 -26.76 21.46 -0.58
CA GLY A 206 -28.24 21.51 -0.69
C GLY A 206 -28.99 20.52 0.21
N GLY A 207 -28.40 20.14 1.35
CA GLY A 207 -29.03 19.32 2.39
C GLY A 207 -28.72 17.82 2.33
N ARG A 208 -28.07 17.32 1.26
CA ARG A 208 -27.72 15.89 1.15
C ARG A 208 -26.38 15.59 1.83
N LEU A 209 -26.31 14.52 2.62
CA LEU A 209 -25.04 14.01 3.12
C LEU A 209 -24.45 13.07 2.07
N PRO A 210 -23.21 13.28 1.62
CA PRO A 210 -22.61 12.43 0.59
C PRO A 210 -22.23 11.00 1.07
N ASP A 211 -22.78 10.50 2.17
CA ASP A 211 -22.75 9.06 2.55
C ASP A 211 -24.08 8.35 2.19
N ASP A 212 -25.11 9.10 1.79
CA ASP A 212 -26.47 8.60 1.48
C ASP A 212 -26.52 7.71 0.22
N ASP A 213 -25.40 7.48 -0.47
CA ASP A 213 -25.30 6.80 -1.77
C ASP A 213 -24.47 5.49 -1.73
N GLU A 214 -23.84 5.12 -0.60
CA GLU A 214 -22.87 4.01 -0.56
C GLU A 214 -23.49 2.62 -0.25
N VAL A 215 -24.80 2.54 0.04
CA VAL A 215 -25.49 1.30 0.45
C VAL A 215 -26.44 0.73 -0.63
N LEU A 216 -25.97 0.63 -1.88
CA LEU A 216 -26.61 -0.27 -2.85
C LEU A 216 -25.64 -0.80 -3.93
N SER A 217 -24.56 -1.46 -3.50
CA SER A 217 -23.86 -2.39 -4.41
C SER A 217 -24.84 -3.48 -4.89
N PRO A 218 -25.06 -3.66 -6.20
CA PRO A 218 -25.92 -4.74 -6.69
C PRO A 218 -25.31 -6.11 -6.30
N PRO A 219 -26.14 -7.13 -6.06
CA PRO A 219 -25.65 -8.43 -5.60
C PRO A 219 -24.68 -9.04 -6.62
N THR A 220 -23.45 -9.31 -6.17
CA THR A 220 -22.38 -9.95 -6.96
C THR A 220 -22.60 -11.46 -7.17
N VAL A 221 -23.66 -12.02 -6.58
CA VAL A 221 -24.04 -13.43 -6.74
C VAL A 221 -25.01 -13.54 -7.92
N PRO A 222 -24.71 -14.35 -8.96
CA PRO A 222 -25.70 -14.63 -10.00
C PRO A 222 -26.93 -15.28 -9.37
N ARG A 223 -28.14 -14.84 -9.74
CA ARG A 223 -29.37 -15.52 -9.32
C ARG A 223 -29.34 -16.94 -9.86
N SER A 224 -29.24 -17.91 -8.96
CA SER A 224 -29.49 -19.31 -9.29
C SER A 224 -30.98 -19.46 -9.61
N GLU A 225 -31.31 -19.52 -10.89
CA GLU A 225 -32.59 -20.06 -11.32
C GLU A 225 -32.58 -21.55 -10.97
N LEU A 226 -33.38 -21.91 -9.94
CA LEU A 226 -33.67 -23.30 -9.61
C LEU A 226 -34.84 -23.78 -10.50
N PRO A 227 -34.85 -25.07 -10.88
CA PRO A 227 -35.74 -25.62 -11.92
C PRO A 227 -37.21 -25.73 -11.49
#